data_AF-A0A1Q8S0C1-F1
#
_entry.id   AF-A0A1Q8S0C1-F1
#
_cell.length_a   1.000
_cell.length_b   1.000
_cell.length_c   1.000
_cell.angle_alpha   90.00
_cell.angle_beta   90.00
_cell.angle_gamma   90.00
#
_symmetry.space_group_name_H-M   'P 1'
#
loop_
_entity.id
_entity.type
_entity.pdbx_description
1 polymer ?
#
loop_
_entity_poly.entity_id
_entity_poly.type
_entity_poly.pdbx_seq_one_letter_code
_entity_poly.pdbx_strand_id
1 'polypeptide(L)'
;MNPFRFKNGQYKDVGQDEPSSCSTYCDDEQRITDDIAPRRDYEDELIALKKKVRSLQVRIVMVLVALSMTLIFFVLYIQGTTATARDLQMEWSGLLGEDPSGFVPNGIGQPLKPTYFGRDHPYYLPEDTYDDFEKSIAYVKKMKGMHNSSSVLANRRYGKTIRPDGSVTGLNPFFTWKKNDEGRQLYTLRGFHHMHCLIVVAEEFAYHFHNQSKWTKPHIAHCVNTLRDAIMCLASAQPLSFINGYGVGQITDDQADMCRDWSALRAWGNDPARGIRVIDNAPPNVTWENITEILPYPELSEMELRGLA
;
A
#
# COMPACT_ATOMS: atom_id res chain seq x y z
N MET A 1 -29.34 13.16 28.55
CA MET A 1 -29.84 13.65 29.85
C MET A 1 -28.68 14.27 30.62
N ASN A 2 -28.63 15.61 30.60
CA ASN A 2 -28.34 16.61 31.65
C ASN A 2 -27.67 16.21 33.00
N PRO A 3 -27.13 17.20 33.77
CA PRO A 3 -25.69 17.43 33.94
C PRO A 3 -25.30 17.60 35.42
N PHE A 4 -24.00 17.83 35.70
CA PHE A 4 -23.53 18.10 37.07
C PHE A 4 -23.60 19.59 37.44
N ARG A 5 -24.20 19.80 38.62
CA ARG A 5 -24.61 21.04 39.30
C ARG A 5 -23.44 21.79 39.96
N PHE A 6 -23.50 23.12 39.90
CA PHE A 6 -22.91 24.03 40.90
C PHE A 6 -23.84 24.20 42.11
N LYS A 7 -23.29 24.39 43.32
CA LYS A 7 -23.98 24.93 44.50
C LYS A 7 -23.06 25.84 45.32
N ASN A 8 -23.53 27.09 45.50
CA ASN A 8 -23.63 27.98 46.69
C ASN A 8 -22.67 27.70 47.86
N GLY A 9 -21.97 28.67 48.48
CA GLY A 9 -22.34 30.06 48.77
C GLY A 9 -22.79 30.17 50.23
N GLN A 10 -22.12 31.00 51.05
CA GLN A 10 -22.70 31.58 52.27
C GLN A 10 -21.90 32.80 52.80
N TYR A 11 -22.58 33.94 52.81
CA TYR A 11 -22.27 35.18 53.53
C TYR A 11 -22.98 35.15 54.89
N LYS A 12 -22.45 35.86 55.90
CA LYS A 12 -23.18 36.22 57.13
C LYS A 12 -22.92 37.67 57.54
N ASP A 13 -24.03 38.32 57.86
CA ASP A 13 -24.31 39.69 58.35
C ASP A 13 -23.58 40.08 59.65
N VAL A 14 -23.12 41.34 59.80
CA VAL A 14 -23.79 42.58 60.31
C VAL A 14 -24.12 42.55 61.80
N GLY A 15 -23.59 43.55 62.51
CA GLY A 15 -24.02 43.99 63.84
C GLY A 15 -23.50 45.40 64.10
N GLN A 16 -24.38 46.40 63.95
CA GLN A 16 -24.25 47.76 64.51
C GLN A 16 -24.83 47.74 65.92
N ASP A 17 -24.22 48.50 66.84
CA ASP A 17 -24.91 49.13 67.98
C ASP A 17 -24.11 50.36 68.44
N GLU A 18 -24.82 51.47 68.59
CA GLU A 18 -24.50 52.76 69.22
C GLU A 18 -25.62 53.00 70.29
N PRO A 19 -25.65 54.07 71.12
CA PRO A 19 -24.61 54.95 71.70
C PRO A 19 -24.87 55.27 73.22
N SER A 20 -23.98 56.03 73.88
CA SER A 20 -24.31 57.05 74.94
C SER A 20 -22.99 57.67 75.44
N SER A 21 -22.76 58.99 75.35
CA SER A 21 -23.21 60.12 76.21
C SER A 21 -22.06 60.73 77.06
N CYS A 22 -21.52 61.85 76.58
CA CYS A 22 -21.18 63.14 77.25
C CYS A 22 -20.38 63.21 78.58
N SER A 23 -19.24 63.92 78.59
CA SER A 23 -19.00 65.25 79.24
C SER A 23 -17.49 65.60 79.20
N THR A 24 -17.06 66.67 78.51
CA THR A 24 -16.70 68.02 79.03
C THR A 24 -15.23 68.19 79.46
N TYR A 25 -14.52 69.03 78.70
CA TYR A 25 -13.31 69.83 78.99
C TYR A 25 -12.01 69.14 79.45
N CYS A 26 -10.95 69.26 78.64
CA CYS A 26 -9.87 70.24 78.87
C CYS A 26 -8.92 70.28 77.68
N ASP A 27 -8.60 71.50 77.26
CA ASP A 27 -7.53 71.84 76.33
C ASP A 27 -6.19 71.25 76.79
N ASP A 28 -5.41 70.68 75.87
CA ASP A 28 -3.98 70.90 75.85
C ASP A 28 -3.38 70.58 74.47
N GLU A 29 -2.74 71.61 73.96
CA GLU A 29 -2.01 71.71 72.70
C GLU A 29 -0.72 70.89 72.80
N GLN A 30 -0.62 69.74 72.14
CA GLN A 30 0.67 69.06 72.01
C GLN A 30 0.84 68.27 70.70
N ARG A 31 1.71 68.84 69.86
CA ARG A 31 2.63 68.19 68.92
C ARG A 31 2.06 67.10 68.00
N ILE A 32 1.91 67.52 66.75
CA ILE A 32 2.17 66.72 65.56
C ILE A 32 3.50 65.96 65.74
N THR A 33 3.41 64.64 65.83
CA THR A 33 4.48 63.74 65.41
C THR A 33 3.89 62.78 64.40
N ASP A 34 4.29 62.97 63.15
CA ASP A 34 4.01 62.10 62.02
C ASP A 34 4.46 60.67 62.32
N ASP A 35 3.51 59.77 62.54
CA ASP A 35 3.76 58.33 62.63
C ASP A 35 3.75 57.74 61.21
N ILE A 36 4.83 58.03 60.46
CA ILE A 36 5.10 57.39 59.16
C ILE A 36 5.77 56.04 59.45
N ALA A 37 4.95 54.99 59.58
CA ALA A 37 5.40 53.61 59.44
C ALA A 37 6.16 53.43 58.11
N PRO A 38 7.21 52.59 58.04
CA PRO A 38 8.31 52.80 57.12
C PRO A 38 7.92 52.41 55.68
N ARG A 39 7.73 53.42 54.83
CA ARG A 39 7.59 53.30 53.37
C ARG A 39 8.67 52.42 52.71
N ARG A 40 9.83 52.24 53.36
CA ARG A 40 10.94 51.37 52.90
C ARG A 40 10.61 49.88 52.91
N ASP A 41 9.82 49.39 53.86
CA ASP A 41 9.56 47.95 54.02
C ASP A 41 8.75 47.38 52.84
N TYR A 42 7.72 48.14 52.40
CA TYR A 42 6.92 47.80 51.23
C TYR A 42 7.68 47.90 49.91
N GLU A 43 8.67 48.79 49.80
CA GLU A 43 9.51 48.92 48.61
C GLU A 43 10.45 47.71 48.46
N ASP A 44 11.04 47.26 49.57
CA ASP A 44 11.90 46.07 49.61
C ASP A 44 11.11 44.78 49.32
N GLU A 45 9.91 44.64 49.88
CA GLU A 45 8.99 43.54 49.56
C GLU A 45 8.56 43.55 48.08
N LEU A 46 8.25 44.73 47.53
CA LEU A 46 7.87 44.87 46.13
C LEU A 46 9.03 44.50 45.18
N ILE A 47 10.26 44.86 45.53
CA ILE A 47 11.46 44.47 44.77
C ILE A 47 11.66 42.95 44.84
N ALA A 48 11.52 42.34 46.03
CA ALA A 48 11.61 40.90 46.21
C ALA A 48 10.53 40.16 45.41
N LEU A 49 9.29 40.66 45.40
CA LEU A 49 8.18 40.08 44.64
C LEU A 49 8.41 40.19 43.13
N LYS A 50 8.85 41.36 42.63
CA LYS A 50 9.21 41.57 41.21
C LYS A 50 10.33 40.62 40.77
N LYS A 51 11.33 40.36 41.61
CA LYS A 51 12.40 39.40 41.34
C LYS A 51 11.88 37.97 41.24
N LYS A 52 10.95 37.57 42.13
CA LYS A 52 10.29 36.25 42.08
C LYS A 52 9.43 36.09 40.83
N VAL A 53 8.63 37.10 40.48
CA VAL A 53 7.80 37.10 39.25
C VAL A 53 8.67 36.99 38.01
N ARG A 54 9.76 37.76 37.93
CA ARG A 54 10.71 37.68 36.81
C ARG A 54 11.37 36.31 36.72
N SER A 55 11.73 35.70 37.86
CA SER A 55 12.27 34.34 37.88
C SER A 55 11.25 33.30 37.40
N LEU A 56 9.99 33.44 37.80
CA LEU A 56 8.90 32.57 37.35
C LEU A 56 8.65 32.71 35.84
N GLN A 57 8.60 33.94 35.33
CA GLN A 57 8.45 34.22 33.90
C GLN A 57 9.57 33.58 33.08
N VAL A 58 10.82 33.70 33.52
CA VAL A 58 11.96 33.06 32.86
C VAL A 58 11.81 31.53 32.86
N ARG A 59 11.39 30.92 33.98
CA ARG A 59 11.15 29.47 34.05
C ARG A 59 10.04 29.02 33.10
N ILE A 60 8.94 29.77 33.01
CA ILE A 60 7.83 29.48 32.09
C ILE A 60 8.32 29.54 30.64
N VAL A 61 9.07 30.58 30.27
CA VAL A 61 9.63 30.72 28.92
C VAL A 61 10.58 29.55 28.61
N MET A 62 11.44 29.15 29.55
CA MET A 62 12.32 27.99 29.37
C MET A 62 11.56 26.69 29.11
N VAL A 63 10.46 26.45 29.84
CA VAL A 63 9.60 25.28 29.63
C VAL A 63 8.93 25.32 28.26
N LEU A 64 8.41 26.48 27.84
CA LEU A 64 7.79 26.65 26.52
C LEU A 64 8.79 26.41 25.38
N VAL A 65 10.02 26.91 25.52
CA VAL A 65 11.09 26.67 24.55
C VAL A 65 11.44 25.19 24.49
N ALA A 66 11.59 24.52 25.63
CA ALA A 66 11.87 23.09 25.68
C ALA A 66 10.76 22.26 25.01
N LEU A 67 9.49 22.52 25.32
CA LEU A 67 8.35 21.86 24.69
C LEU A 67 8.29 22.11 23.17
N SER A 68 8.58 23.34 22.73
CA SER A 68 8.63 23.67 21.30
C SER A 68 9.74 22.91 20.59
N MET A 69 10.93 22.83 21.19
CA MET A 69 12.04 22.06 20.65
C MET A 69 11.71 20.57 20.58
N THR A 70 11.10 19.98 21.61
CA THR A 70 10.66 18.58 21.60
C THR A 70 9.63 18.32 20.50
N LEU A 71 8.67 19.22 20.30
CA LEU A 71 7.70 19.11 19.22
C LEU A 71 8.37 19.18 17.84
N ILE A 72 9.33 20.09 17.66
CA ILE A 72 10.11 20.19 16.41
C ILE A 72 10.88 18.90 16.15
N PHE A 73 11.59 18.38 17.15
CA PHE A 73 12.30 17.10 17.00
C PHE A 73 11.37 15.93 16.74
N PHE A 74 10.19 15.89 17.37
CA PHE A 74 9.18 14.86 17.11
C PHE A 74 8.65 14.97 15.67
N VAL A 75 8.35 16.17 15.18
CA VAL A 75 7.93 16.39 13.78
C VAL A 75 9.03 15.98 12.82
N LEU A 76 10.30 16.34 13.08
CA LEU A 76 11.43 15.94 12.25
C LEU A 76 11.67 14.42 12.29
N TYR A 77 11.47 13.78 13.45
CA TYR A 77 11.54 12.33 13.60
C TYR A 77 10.41 11.63 12.83
N ILE A 78 9.18 12.10 12.94
CA ILE A 78 8.05 11.62 12.14
C ILE A 78 8.35 11.84 10.66
N GLN A 79 8.79 13.03 10.23
CA GLN A 79 9.15 13.31 8.84
C GLN A 79 10.30 12.42 8.33
N GLY A 80 11.29 12.11 9.15
CA GLY A 80 12.41 11.23 8.83
C GLY A 80 12.03 9.75 8.78
N THR A 81 11.14 9.30 9.68
CA THR A 81 10.60 7.93 9.68
C THR A 81 9.52 7.73 8.62
N THR A 82 8.82 8.78 8.20
CA THR A 82 7.95 8.77 7.02
C THR A 82 8.71 9.04 5.74
N ALA A 83 10.02 9.32 5.77
CA ALA A 83 10.80 9.46 4.54
C ALA A 83 11.00 8.10 3.84
N THR A 84 10.93 7.00 4.58
CA THR A 84 10.76 5.63 4.02
C THR A 84 9.34 5.39 3.52
N ALA A 85 8.36 6.14 4.02
CA ALA A 85 7.00 6.26 3.49
C ALA A 85 6.84 7.50 2.59
N ARG A 86 7.90 7.88 1.86
CA ARG A 86 7.70 8.47 0.52
C ARG A 86 7.17 7.37 -0.38
N ASP A 87 5.98 6.86 -0.03
CA ASP A 87 5.12 6.22 -1.00
C ASP A 87 5.01 7.24 -2.12
N LEU A 88 5.56 6.82 -3.26
CA LEU A 88 5.53 7.55 -4.50
C LEU A 88 4.16 8.23 -4.64
N GLN A 89 4.14 9.47 -5.15
CA GLN A 89 2.96 10.02 -5.83
C GLN A 89 2.62 9.15 -7.06
N MET A 90 2.25 7.89 -6.82
CA MET A 90 1.61 7.00 -7.77
C MET A 90 0.14 7.35 -7.70
N GLU A 91 -0.39 7.84 -8.81
CA GLU A 91 -1.82 7.85 -9.00
C GLU A 91 -2.23 6.38 -9.20
N TRP A 92 -2.57 5.66 -8.13
CA TRP A 92 -3.06 4.28 -8.23
C TRP A 92 -4.41 4.19 -7.52
N SER A 93 -5.42 3.64 -8.20
CA SER A 93 -6.78 3.55 -7.63
C SER A 93 -6.95 2.42 -6.62
N GLY A 94 -5.93 1.60 -6.39
CA GLY A 94 -6.03 0.37 -5.60
C GLY A 94 -6.39 -0.87 -6.41
N LEU A 95 -6.66 -0.71 -7.72
CA LEU A 95 -7.06 -1.80 -8.60
C LEU A 95 -5.85 -2.47 -9.22
N LEU A 96 -5.80 -3.79 -9.08
CA LEU A 96 -4.76 -4.61 -9.71
C LEU A 96 -4.90 -4.59 -11.22
N GLY A 97 -3.77 -4.52 -11.90
CA GLY A 97 -3.72 -4.42 -13.36
C GLY A 97 -3.67 -2.99 -13.87
N GLU A 98 -4.02 -1.97 -13.08
CA GLU A 98 -3.72 -0.59 -13.47
C GLU A 98 -2.22 -0.34 -13.55
N ASP A 99 -1.83 0.67 -14.32
CA ASP A 99 -0.45 1.10 -14.41
C ASP A 99 -0.12 2.09 -13.27
N PRO A 100 0.58 1.67 -12.20
CA PRO A 100 0.93 2.57 -11.11
C PRO A 100 1.96 3.64 -11.52
N SER A 101 2.61 3.46 -12.68
CA SER A 101 3.65 4.36 -13.16
C SER A 101 3.10 5.62 -13.84
N GLY A 102 1.81 5.61 -14.21
CA GLY A 102 1.10 6.72 -14.86
C GLY A 102 1.36 6.86 -16.37
N PHE A 103 1.97 5.88 -17.02
CA PHE A 103 2.15 5.87 -18.48
C PHE A 103 0.82 5.60 -19.19
N VAL A 104 0.08 4.57 -18.75
CA VAL A 104 -1.32 4.37 -19.10
C VAL A 104 -2.19 5.10 -18.07
N PRO A 105 -3.12 5.98 -18.50
CA PRO A 105 -4.02 6.64 -17.57
C PRO A 105 -4.83 5.66 -16.72
N ASN A 106 -5.12 6.06 -15.48
CA ASN A 106 -6.04 5.31 -14.62
C ASN A 106 -7.43 5.23 -15.24
N GLY A 107 -8.16 4.16 -14.94
CA GLY A 107 -9.48 3.90 -15.51
C GLY A 107 -9.46 3.19 -16.87
N ILE A 108 -8.30 2.99 -17.51
CA ILE A 108 -8.21 2.12 -18.69
C ILE A 108 -8.48 0.67 -18.24
N GLY A 109 -9.48 0.03 -18.84
CA GLY A 109 -9.98 -1.30 -18.42
C GLY A 109 -11.15 -1.26 -17.44
N GLN A 110 -11.62 -0.07 -17.03
CA GLN A 110 -12.80 0.12 -16.17
C GLN A 110 -14.10 0.30 -16.98
N PRO A 111 -15.29 0.12 -16.35
CA PRO A 111 -15.49 -0.40 -15.00
C PRO A 111 -15.26 -1.92 -14.93
N LEU A 112 -14.86 -2.41 -13.76
CA LEU A 112 -14.91 -3.83 -13.45
C LEU A 112 -16.32 -4.35 -13.66
N LYS A 113 -16.45 -5.41 -14.45
CA LYS A 113 -17.72 -6.08 -14.70
C LYS A 113 -17.53 -7.58 -14.54
N PRO A 114 -18.56 -8.30 -14.05
CA PRO A 114 -18.60 -9.74 -14.17
C PRO A 114 -18.39 -10.12 -15.64
N THR A 115 -17.33 -10.88 -15.89
CA THR A 115 -16.95 -11.30 -17.24
C THR A 115 -16.91 -12.82 -17.25
N TYR A 116 -17.62 -13.42 -18.19
CA TYR A 116 -17.66 -14.86 -18.39
C TYR A 116 -16.87 -15.21 -19.64
N PHE A 117 -15.88 -16.10 -19.50
CA PHE A 117 -15.02 -16.53 -20.59
C PHE A 117 -15.48 -17.88 -21.14
N GLY A 118 -16.65 -17.87 -21.78
CA GLY A 118 -17.29 -19.06 -22.33
C GLY A 118 -16.58 -19.67 -23.56
N ARG A 119 -17.15 -20.77 -24.07
CA ARG A 119 -16.68 -21.47 -25.28
C ARG A 119 -16.78 -20.61 -26.55
N ASP A 120 -17.64 -19.60 -26.53
CA ASP A 120 -17.84 -18.59 -27.57
C ASP A 120 -16.78 -17.50 -27.56
N HIS A 121 -15.96 -17.41 -26.51
CA HIS A 121 -14.92 -16.40 -26.40
C HIS A 121 -13.85 -16.60 -27.49
N PRO A 122 -13.40 -15.54 -28.20
CA PRO A 122 -12.53 -15.68 -29.37
C PRO A 122 -11.17 -16.33 -29.07
N TYR A 123 -10.67 -16.13 -27.84
CA TYR A 123 -9.45 -16.73 -27.31
C TYR A 123 -9.70 -18.08 -26.60
N TYR A 124 -10.85 -18.73 -26.78
CA TYR A 124 -11.13 -20.04 -26.17
C TYR A 124 -10.41 -21.14 -26.90
N LEU A 125 -9.63 -21.92 -26.13
CA LEU A 125 -8.95 -23.13 -26.56
C LEU A 125 -9.87 -24.33 -26.34
N PRO A 126 -10.41 -24.96 -27.39
CA PRO A 126 -11.17 -26.19 -27.24
C PRO A 126 -10.39 -27.29 -26.52
N GLU A 127 -11.07 -28.11 -25.72
CA GLU A 127 -10.45 -29.19 -24.92
C GLU A 127 -9.75 -30.25 -25.80
N ASP A 128 -10.26 -30.45 -27.00
CA ASP A 128 -9.75 -31.36 -28.02
C ASP A 128 -8.74 -30.68 -28.96
N THR A 129 -8.17 -29.53 -28.58
CA THR A 129 -7.20 -28.83 -29.44
C THR A 129 -5.92 -29.64 -29.60
N TYR A 130 -5.40 -30.19 -28.51
CA TYR A 130 -4.17 -30.98 -28.50
C TYR A 130 -4.36 -32.42 -29.01
N ASP A 131 -5.57 -32.79 -29.43
CA ASP A 131 -5.83 -34.08 -30.06
C ASP A 131 -5.15 -34.20 -31.42
N ASP A 132 -5.04 -33.08 -32.12
CA ASP A 132 -4.46 -32.96 -33.45
C ASP A 132 -3.42 -31.82 -33.49
N PHE A 133 -2.24 -32.12 -34.02
CA PHE A 133 -1.13 -31.17 -34.07
C PHE A 133 -1.45 -29.98 -34.97
N GLU A 134 -2.02 -30.21 -36.15
CA GLU A 134 -2.36 -29.15 -37.10
C GLU A 134 -3.43 -28.21 -36.52
N LYS A 135 -4.41 -28.76 -35.82
CA LYS A 135 -5.42 -27.99 -35.08
C LYS A 135 -4.79 -27.16 -33.97
N SER A 136 -3.83 -27.71 -33.24
CA SER A 136 -3.07 -26.98 -32.21
C SER A 136 -2.32 -25.79 -32.80
N ILE A 137 -1.58 -26.00 -33.88
CA ILE A 137 -0.82 -24.94 -34.55
C ILE A 137 -1.75 -23.92 -35.20
N ALA A 138 -2.86 -24.34 -35.80
CA ALA A 138 -3.87 -23.44 -36.34
C ALA A 138 -4.47 -22.54 -35.25
N TYR A 139 -4.73 -23.09 -34.07
CA TYR A 139 -5.18 -22.31 -32.92
C TYR A 139 -4.13 -21.30 -32.44
N VAL A 140 -2.88 -21.73 -32.27
CA VAL A 140 -1.75 -20.84 -31.92
C VAL A 140 -1.63 -19.71 -32.93
N LYS A 141 -1.71 -20.01 -34.22
CA LYS A 141 -1.65 -19.01 -35.29
C LYS A 141 -2.82 -18.03 -35.22
N LYS A 142 -4.04 -18.51 -34.94
CA LYS A 142 -5.22 -17.66 -34.71
C LYS A 142 -4.97 -16.70 -33.53
N MET A 143 -4.48 -17.21 -32.40
CA MET A 143 -4.17 -16.42 -31.21
C MET A 143 -3.11 -15.36 -31.48
N LYS A 144 -2.00 -15.73 -32.14
CA LYS A 144 -0.96 -14.80 -32.58
C LYS A 144 -1.53 -13.71 -33.49
N GLY A 145 -2.41 -14.06 -34.43
CA GLY A 145 -3.06 -13.12 -35.34
C GLY A 145 -4.00 -12.13 -34.66
N MET A 146 -4.74 -12.56 -33.64
CA MET A 146 -5.59 -11.67 -32.83
C MET A 146 -4.76 -10.77 -31.90
N HIS A 147 -3.55 -11.20 -31.54
CA HIS A 147 -2.64 -10.52 -30.63
C HIS A 147 -1.72 -9.51 -31.34
N ASN A 148 -2.27 -8.60 -32.14
CA ASN A 148 -1.49 -7.62 -32.92
C ASN A 148 -1.16 -6.32 -32.18
N SER A 149 -1.74 -6.10 -30.99
CA SER A 149 -1.71 -4.82 -30.27
C SER A 149 -0.73 -4.81 -29.09
N SER A 150 0.37 -5.56 -29.16
CA SER A 150 1.26 -5.75 -28.02
C SER A 150 2.03 -4.49 -27.63
N SER A 151 2.31 -3.59 -28.59
CA SER A 151 3.12 -2.39 -28.37
C SER A 151 2.36 -1.10 -28.64
N VAL A 152 2.62 -0.09 -27.81
CA VAL A 152 2.00 1.23 -27.82
C VAL A 152 3.07 2.32 -27.96
N LEU A 153 2.73 3.41 -28.66
CA LEU A 153 3.62 4.56 -28.79
C LEU A 153 3.66 5.37 -27.49
N ALA A 154 4.85 5.77 -27.09
CA ALA A 154 5.07 6.61 -25.92
C ALA A 154 4.41 7.99 -26.06
N ASN A 155 4.43 8.59 -27.26
CA ASN A 155 3.85 9.91 -27.54
C ASN A 155 4.24 10.98 -26.50
N ARG A 156 5.54 11.02 -26.12
CA ARG A 156 6.11 11.90 -25.08
C ARG A 156 5.61 11.64 -23.66
N ARG A 157 4.98 10.49 -23.41
CA ARG A 157 4.72 9.96 -22.08
C ARG A 157 5.81 8.97 -21.71
N TYR A 158 6.20 8.99 -20.44
CA TYR A 158 7.28 8.17 -19.92
C TYR A 158 6.80 7.55 -18.62
N GLY A 159 6.94 6.23 -18.52
CA GLY A 159 6.67 5.51 -17.30
C GLY A 159 7.78 5.70 -16.28
N LYS A 160 7.47 5.33 -15.04
CA LYS A 160 8.43 5.20 -13.94
C LYS A 160 8.59 3.73 -13.59
N THR A 161 9.74 3.38 -13.03
CA THR A 161 9.97 2.06 -12.43
C THR A 161 10.47 2.23 -11.02
N ILE A 162 10.08 1.29 -10.16
CA ILE A 162 10.62 1.17 -8.80
C ILE A 162 11.62 0.02 -8.85
N ARG A 163 12.85 0.28 -8.40
CA ARG A 163 13.92 -0.71 -8.31
C ARG A 163 13.81 -1.53 -7.02
N PRO A 164 14.49 -2.69 -6.93
CA PRO A 164 14.47 -3.51 -5.71
C PRO A 164 14.96 -2.78 -4.44
N ASP A 165 15.79 -1.75 -4.57
CA ASP A 165 16.26 -0.90 -3.46
C ASP A 165 15.25 0.19 -3.06
N GLY A 166 14.07 0.22 -3.67
CA GLY A 166 13.02 1.22 -3.48
C GLY A 166 13.24 2.53 -4.24
N SER A 167 14.35 2.69 -4.95
CA SER A 167 14.59 3.90 -5.73
C SER A 167 13.70 3.96 -6.99
N VAL A 168 13.33 5.17 -7.39
CA VAL A 168 12.42 5.40 -8.52
C VAL A 168 13.20 6.03 -9.67
N THR A 169 13.14 5.41 -10.85
CA THR A 169 13.79 5.92 -12.05
C THR A 169 12.84 5.96 -13.25
N GLY A 170 13.24 6.62 -14.33
CA GLY A 170 12.50 6.55 -15.59
C GLY A 170 12.49 5.13 -16.14
N LEU A 171 11.35 4.69 -16.65
CA LEU A 171 11.25 3.44 -17.40
C LEU A 171 11.82 3.68 -18.80
N ASN A 172 12.78 2.86 -19.22
CA ASN A 172 13.30 2.92 -20.59
C ASN A 172 12.21 2.52 -21.59
N PRO A 173 12.29 2.84 -22.88
CA PRO A 173 11.41 2.27 -23.88
C PRO A 173 11.83 0.83 -24.24
N PHE A 174 10.85 -0.02 -24.60
CA PHE A 174 11.13 -1.37 -25.13
C PHE A 174 11.93 -1.30 -26.43
N PHE A 175 11.53 -0.39 -27.32
CA PHE A 175 12.22 -0.16 -28.59
C PHE A 175 12.14 1.31 -28.99
N THR A 176 13.20 1.82 -29.64
CA THR A 176 13.23 3.17 -30.23
C THR A 176 13.45 3.06 -31.73
N TRP A 177 12.49 3.54 -32.53
CA TRP A 177 12.60 3.62 -33.98
C TRP A 177 13.60 4.69 -34.40
N LYS A 178 14.75 4.24 -34.89
CA LYS A 178 15.83 5.11 -35.38
C LYS A 178 15.67 5.57 -36.83
N LYS A 179 14.84 4.88 -37.64
CA LYS A 179 14.91 4.96 -39.11
C LYS A 179 14.38 6.27 -39.74
N ASN A 180 13.74 7.15 -38.96
CA ASN A 180 13.11 8.38 -39.49
C ASN A 180 13.45 9.65 -38.67
N ASP A 181 14.54 9.69 -37.89
CA ASP A 181 14.93 10.80 -37.00
C ASP A 181 13.91 11.26 -35.93
N GLU A 182 12.71 10.66 -35.88
CA GLU A 182 11.65 11.04 -34.93
C GLU A 182 11.83 10.45 -33.51
N GLY A 183 12.80 9.56 -33.31
CA GLY A 183 13.06 8.95 -31.99
C GLY A 183 11.83 8.29 -31.36
N ARG A 184 10.90 7.75 -32.16
CA ARG A 184 9.64 7.19 -31.67
C ARG A 184 9.90 6.01 -30.75
N GLN A 185 9.45 6.13 -29.52
CA GLN A 185 9.60 5.13 -28.48
C GLN A 185 8.33 4.29 -28.36
N LEU A 186 8.54 2.99 -28.23
CA LEU A 186 7.50 1.98 -28.08
C LEU A 186 7.65 1.34 -26.71
N TYR A 187 6.51 1.12 -26.06
CA TYR A 187 6.39 0.29 -24.87
C TYR A 187 5.47 -0.88 -25.18
N THR A 188 5.65 -2.00 -24.50
CA THR A 188 4.72 -3.14 -24.58
C THR A 188 3.89 -3.16 -23.30
N LEU A 189 2.59 -3.43 -23.37
CA LEU A 189 1.81 -3.55 -22.12
C LEU A 189 1.93 -4.96 -21.55
N ARG A 190 1.96 -5.03 -20.22
CA ARG A 190 2.20 -6.27 -19.49
C ARG A 190 1.15 -7.35 -19.76
N GLY A 191 -0.14 -6.99 -19.75
CA GLY A 191 -1.22 -7.95 -20.02
C GLY A 191 -1.09 -8.59 -21.41
N PHE A 192 -0.61 -7.82 -22.39
CA PHE A 192 -0.34 -8.37 -23.71
C PHE A 192 0.88 -9.31 -23.70
N HIS A 193 1.95 -8.94 -23.01
CA HIS A 193 3.10 -9.83 -22.88
C HIS A 193 2.75 -11.15 -22.17
N HIS A 194 1.92 -11.11 -21.11
CA HIS A 194 1.42 -12.32 -20.46
C HIS A 194 0.68 -13.24 -21.45
N MET A 195 -0.18 -12.67 -22.30
CA MET A 195 -0.90 -13.43 -23.33
C MET A 195 0.06 -14.02 -24.37
N HIS A 196 1.08 -13.26 -24.80
CA HIS A 196 2.12 -13.78 -25.69
C HIS A 196 2.85 -14.98 -25.08
N CYS A 197 3.28 -14.89 -23.82
CA CYS A 197 3.93 -16.01 -23.13
C CYS A 197 3.01 -17.23 -23.01
N LEU A 198 1.73 -17.03 -22.72
CA LEU A 198 0.76 -18.12 -22.70
C LEU A 198 0.62 -18.80 -24.06
N ILE A 199 0.62 -18.03 -25.15
CA ILE A 199 0.56 -18.57 -26.52
C ILE A 199 1.82 -19.40 -26.82
N VAL A 200 2.99 -18.94 -26.39
CA VAL A 200 4.26 -19.69 -26.54
C VAL A 200 4.20 -21.00 -25.75
N VAL A 201 3.75 -20.97 -24.49
CA VAL A 201 3.59 -22.20 -23.68
C VAL A 201 2.60 -23.18 -24.33
N ALA A 202 1.49 -22.66 -24.86
CA ALA A 202 0.50 -23.48 -25.55
C ALA A 202 1.06 -24.12 -26.84
N GLU A 203 1.93 -23.41 -27.56
CA GLU A 203 2.63 -23.89 -28.74
C GLU A 203 3.69 -24.94 -28.40
N GLU A 204 4.54 -24.67 -27.40
CA GLU A 204 5.55 -25.62 -26.91
C GLU A 204 4.90 -26.94 -26.47
N PHE A 205 3.76 -26.87 -25.79
CA PHE A 205 3.02 -28.07 -25.44
C PHE A 205 2.55 -28.84 -26.69
N ALA A 206 2.10 -28.17 -27.74
CA ALA A 206 1.72 -28.83 -28.98
C ALA A 206 2.90 -29.57 -29.63
N TYR A 207 4.11 -28.99 -29.60
CA TYR A 207 5.32 -29.62 -30.13
C TYR A 207 5.82 -30.80 -29.29
N HIS A 208 5.66 -30.72 -27.97
CA HIS A 208 6.24 -31.69 -27.04
C HIS A 208 5.25 -32.68 -26.44
N PHE A 209 3.99 -32.66 -26.87
CA PHE A 209 3.00 -33.63 -26.42
C PHE A 209 3.25 -35.01 -27.04
N HIS A 210 4.06 -35.80 -26.35
CA HIS A 210 4.20 -37.24 -26.56
C HIS A 210 3.68 -37.99 -25.33
N ASN A 211 3.53 -39.32 -25.41
CA ASN A 211 2.88 -40.23 -24.42
C ASN A 211 3.50 -40.26 -22.99
N GLN A 212 4.21 -39.21 -22.57
CA GLN A 212 4.91 -39.09 -21.30
C GLN A 212 4.28 -38.05 -20.36
N SER A 213 3.23 -37.33 -20.78
CA SER A 213 2.50 -36.42 -19.90
C SER A 213 1.59 -37.20 -18.95
N LYS A 214 1.70 -36.93 -17.64
CA LYS A 214 0.72 -37.39 -16.64
C LYS A 214 -0.66 -36.74 -16.85
N TRP A 215 -0.71 -35.58 -17.49
CA TRP A 215 -1.93 -34.80 -17.71
C TRP A 215 -2.54 -35.10 -19.07
N THR A 216 -3.88 -35.23 -19.08
CA THR A 216 -4.65 -35.41 -20.31
C THR A 216 -4.66 -34.12 -21.14
N LYS A 217 -4.84 -34.26 -22.46
CA LYS A 217 -4.96 -33.14 -23.40
C LYS A 217 -6.06 -32.13 -23.01
N PRO A 218 -7.28 -32.56 -22.62
CA PRO A 218 -8.31 -31.65 -22.11
C PRO A 218 -7.88 -30.87 -20.86
N HIS A 219 -7.15 -31.52 -19.93
CA HIS A 219 -6.68 -30.87 -18.71
C HIS A 219 -5.74 -29.72 -19.05
N ILE A 220 -4.82 -29.92 -19.99
CA ILE A 220 -3.87 -28.86 -20.37
C ILE A 220 -4.57 -27.73 -21.13
N ALA A 221 -5.54 -28.04 -21.98
CA ALA A 221 -6.36 -27.01 -22.61
C ALA A 221 -7.14 -26.18 -21.58
N HIS A 222 -7.67 -26.82 -20.54
CA HIS A 222 -8.30 -26.15 -19.40
C HIS A 222 -7.32 -25.25 -18.64
N CYS A 223 -6.09 -25.70 -18.37
CA CYS A 223 -5.06 -24.88 -17.72
C CYS A 223 -4.73 -23.63 -18.54
N VAL A 224 -4.55 -23.78 -19.86
CA VAL A 224 -4.27 -22.65 -20.75
C VAL A 224 -5.43 -21.66 -20.75
N ASN A 225 -6.68 -22.12 -20.81
CA ASN A 225 -7.85 -21.24 -20.70
C ASN A 225 -7.92 -20.53 -19.33
N THR A 226 -7.60 -21.22 -18.25
CA THR A 226 -7.61 -20.63 -16.89
C THR A 226 -6.57 -19.52 -16.77
N LEU A 227 -5.37 -19.71 -17.30
CA LEU A 227 -4.33 -18.68 -17.32
C LEU A 227 -4.74 -17.50 -18.22
N ARG A 228 -5.32 -17.79 -19.40
CA ARG A 228 -5.88 -16.75 -20.28
C ARG A 228 -6.90 -15.91 -19.54
N ASP A 229 -7.82 -16.54 -18.81
CA ASP A 229 -8.89 -15.85 -18.08
C ASP A 229 -8.31 -14.94 -17.00
N ALA A 230 -7.30 -15.41 -16.26
CA ALA A 230 -6.60 -14.60 -15.28
C ALA A 230 -5.91 -13.38 -15.94
N ILE A 231 -5.24 -13.58 -17.07
CA ILE A 231 -4.57 -12.51 -17.82
C ILE A 231 -5.58 -11.48 -18.31
N MET A 232 -6.70 -11.93 -18.87
CA MET A 232 -7.75 -11.05 -19.40
C MET A 232 -8.55 -10.36 -18.30
N CYS A 233 -8.74 -11.02 -17.16
CA CYS A 233 -9.39 -10.44 -15.99
C CYS A 233 -8.51 -9.39 -15.31
N LEU A 234 -7.19 -9.63 -15.23
CA LEU A 234 -6.24 -8.66 -14.69
C LEU A 234 -6.07 -7.47 -15.65
N ALA A 235 -6.12 -7.71 -16.96
CA ALA A 235 -6.00 -6.69 -18.00
C ALA A 235 -4.84 -5.70 -17.77
N SER A 236 -3.67 -6.21 -17.39
CA SER A 236 -2.58 -5.36 -16.90
C SER A 236 -2.12 -4.33 -17.93
N ALA A 237 -2.28 -3.05 -17.58
CA ALA A 237 -1.93 -1.88 -18.37
C ALA A 237 -0.50 -1.37 -18.11
N GLN A 238 0.23 -1.95 -17.17
CA GLN A 238 1.59 -1.52 -16.85
C GLN A 238 2.52 -1.66 -18.07
N PRO A 239 3.30 -0.62 -18.44
CA PRO A 239 4.28 -0.71 -19.51
C PRO A 239 5.48 -1.56 -19.09
N LEU A 240 6.00 -2.32 -20.06
CA LEU A 240 7.19 -3.14 -19.95
C LEU A 240 8.35 -2.55 -20.72
N SER A 241 9.56 -2.78 -20.18
CA SER A 241 10.81 -2.42 -20.83
C SER A 241 12.01 -3.20 -20.31
N PHE A 242 13.17 -2.98 -20.94
CA PHE A 242 14.48 -3.37 -20.46
C PHE A 242 14.97 -2.40 -19.38
N ILE A 243 14.77 -2.77 -18.12
CA ILE A 243 15.26 -1.99 -16.98
C ILE A 243 16.79 -1.96 -16.97
N ASN A 244 17.42 -3.09 -17.27
CA ASN A 244 18.87 -3.23 -17.29
C ASN A 244 19.51 -2.84 -18.64
N GLY A 245 18.71 -2.45 -19.65
CA GLY A 245 19.18 -2.14 -21.00
C GLY A 245 18.99 -3.29 -21.98
N TYR A 246 18.99 -2.97 -23.28
CA TYR A 246 18.70 -3.95 -24.33
C TYR A 246 19.82 -5.00 -24.44
N GLY A 247 19.46 -6.28 -24.35
CA GLY A 247 20.38 -7.40 -24.57
C GLY A 247 21.22 -7.81 -23.35
N VAL A 248 21.01 -7.22 -22.18
CA VAL A 248 21.74 -7.55 -20.93
C VAL A 248 20.86 -8.19 -19.84
N GLY A 249 19.62 -8.56 -20.18
CA GLY A 249 18.66 -9.22 -19.28
C GLY A 249 17.37 -9.60 -20.02
N GLN A 250 16.44 -10.24 -19.31
CA GLN A 250 15.08 -10.47 -19.80
C GLN A 250 14.24 -9.20 -19.65
N ILE A 251 13.12 -9.15 -20.38
CA ILE A 251 12.15 -8.05 -20.25
C ILE A 251 11.64 -8.06 -18.80
N THR A 252 11.57 -6.90 -18.16
CA THR A 252 11.05 -6.68 -16.78
C THR A 252 11.87 -7.24 -15.62
N ASP A 253 13.09 -7.72 -15.83
CA ASP A 253 13.96 -8.08 -14.70
C ASP A 253 14.06 -6.89 -13.74
N ASP A 254 13.87 -7.17 -12.45
CA ASP A 254 13.88 -6.19 -11.36
C ASP A 254 12.77 -5.11 -11.39
N GLN A 255 11.72 -5.29 -12.20
CA GLN A 255 10.54 -4.41 -12.16
C GLN A 255 9.64 -4.76 -10.98
N ALA A 256 9.31 -3.78 -10.14
CA ALA A 256 8.31 -3.97 -9.10
C ALA A 256 6.89 -4.09 -9.68
N ASP A 257 6.08 -4.94 -9.03
CA ASP A 257 4.73 -5.29 -9.44
C ASP A 257 3.73 -5.08 -8.30
N MET A 258 2.54 -4.59 -8.64
CA MET A 258 1.42 -4.52 -7.71
C MET A 258 0.67 -5.85 -7.74
N CYS A 259 0.78 -6.61 -6.65
CA CYS A 259 0.26 -7.98 -6.55
C CYS A 259 -0.66 -8.16 -5.33
N ARG A 260 -1.49 -9.21 -5.39
CA ARG A 260 -2.11 -9.77 -4.17
C ARG A 260 -1.06 -10.52 -3.39
N ASP A 261 -1.23 -10.58 -2.07
CA ASP A 261 -0.39 -11.42 -1.22
C ASP A 261 -0.68 -12.91 -1.50
N TRP A 262 0.22 -13.54 -2.25
CA TRP A 262 0.17 -14.96 -2.60
C TRP A 262 0.29 -15.85 -1.37
N SER A 263 1.16 -15.48 -0.42
CA SER A 263 1.38 -16.23 0.81
C SER A 263 0.12 -16.20 1.68
N ALA A 264 -0.53 -15.05 1.80
CA ALA A 264 -1.82 -14.96 2.50
C ALA A 264 -2.92 -15.79 1.82
N LEU A 265 -3.00 -15.78 0.49
CA LEU A 265 -3.97 -16.62 -0.25
C LEU A 265 -3.68 -18.12 -0.06
N ARG A 266 -2.41 -18.52 -0.12
CA ARG A 266 -1.96 -19.90 0.12
C ARG A 266 -2.26 -20.34 1.55
N ALA A 267 -1.93 -19.51 2.54
CA ALA A 267 -2.23 -19.77 3.95
C ALA A 267 -3.73 -19.95 4.17
N TRP A 268 -4.55 -19.08 3.55
CA TRP A 268 -6.00 -19.23 3.59
C TRP A 268 -6.46 -20.57 3.01
N GLY A 269 -5.93 -20.99 1.86
CA GLY A 269 -6.28 -22.26 1.21
C GLY A 269 -5.75 -23.52 1.92
N ASN A 270 -4.58 -23.42 2.59
CA ASN A 270 -3.95 -24.51 3.32
C ASN A 270 -4.45 -24.68 4.77
N ASP A 271 -5.27 -23.75 5.26
CA ASP A 271 -5.90 -23.85 6.58
C ASP A 271 -6.56 -25.22 6.76
N PRO A 272 -6.31 -25.96 7.87
CA PRO A 272 -6.88 -27.29 8.08
C PRO A 272 -8.42 -27.37 8.01
N ALA A 273 -9.13 -26.26 8.20
CA ALA A 273 -10.59 -26.21 8.03
C ALA A 273 -11.04 -26.23 6.55
N ARG A 274 -10.12 -26.06 5.59
CA ARG A 274 -10.40 -25.92 4.15
C ARG A 274 -9.52 -26.79 3.27
N GLY A 275 -8.25 -26.95 3.64
CA GLY A 275 -7.25 -27.63 2.83
C GLY A 275 -7.55 -29.13 2.69
N ILE A 276 -7.22 -29.68 1.52
CA ILE A 276 -7.25 -31.13 1.27
C ILE A 276 -5.81 -31.56 1.00
N ARG A 277 -5.38 -32.66 1.60
CA ARG A 277 -4.08 -33.29 1.32
C ARG A 277 -4.32 -34.61 0.63
N VAL A 278 -3.65 -34.79 -0.50
CA VAL A 278 -3.82 -35.98 -1.32
C VAL A 278 -2.48 -36.60 -1.65
N ILE A 279 -2.47 -37.93 -1.82
CA ILE A 279 -1.34 -38.70 -2.32
C ILE A 279 -1.77 -39.40 -3.61
N ASP A 280 -0.92 -39.37 -4.62
CA ASP A 280 -1.09 -40.15 -5.85
C ASP A 280 -0.39 -41.51 -5.68
N ASN A 281 -1.19 -42.56 -5.52
CA ASN A 281 -0.68 -43.93 -5.37
C ASN A 281 -0.45 -44.64 -6.71
N ALA A 282 -0.52 -43.94 -7.84
CA ALA A 282 -0.32 -44.53 -9.15
C ALA A 282 1.13 -45.02 -9.32
N PRO A 283 1.37 -46.22 -9.89
CA PRO A 283 2.72 -46.70 -10.16
C PRO A 283 3.47 -45.76 -11.13
N PRO A 284 4.82 -45.73 -11.08
CA PRO A 284 5.60 -45.00 -12.08
C PRO A 284 5.24 -45.44 -13.51
N ASN A 285 5.21 -44.50 -14.45
CA ASN A 285 4.95 -44.71 -15.88
C ASN A 285 3.52 -45.10 -16.28
N VAL A 286 2.52 -44.85 -15.44
CA VAL A 286 1.10 -44.92 -15.84
C VAL A 286 0.55 -43.54 -16.19
N THR A 287 -0.49 -43.49 -17.03
CA THR A 287 -1.11 -42.25 -17.54
C THR A 287 -2.38 -41.86 -16.79
N TRP A 288 -2.58 -42.36 -15.57
CA TRP A 288 -3.76 -42.13 -14.74
C TRP A 288 -3.32 -41.87 -13.29
N GLU A 289 -4.14 -41.14 -12.53
CA GLU A 289 -3.88 -40.82 -11.12
C GLU A 289 -4.67 -41.75 -10.19
N ASN A 290 -4.09 -42.09 -9.04
CA ASN A 290 -4.77 -42.79 -7.95
C ASN A 290 -4.80 -41.91 -6.71
N ILE A 291 -5.57 -40.83 -6.78
CA ILE A 291 -5.61 -39.81 -5.73
C ILE A 291 -6.44 -40.30 -4.55
N THR A 292 -5.80 -40.40 -3.38
CA THR A 292 -6.50 -40.64 -2.11
C THR A 292 -6.23 -39.49 -1.15
N GLU A 293 -7.25 -39.09 -0.40
CA GLU A 293 -7.11 -38.12 0.68
C GLU A 293 -6.29 -38.72 1.84
N ILE A 294 -5.41 -37.91 2.41
CA ILE A 294 -4.65 -38.25 3.61
C ILE A 294 -5.52 -37.92 4.83
N LEU A 295 -5.97 -38.96 5.53
CA LEU A 295 -6.79 -38.85 6.74
C LEU A 295 -6.13 -39.55 7.94
N PRO A 296 -6.04 -38.92 9.13
CA PRO A 296 -6.46 -37.54 9.42
C PRO A 296 -5.56 -36.50 8.73
N TYR A 297 -6.04 -35.27 8.63
CA TYR A 297 -5.26 -34.16 8.07
C TYR A 297 -3.90 -34.09 8.78
N PRO A 298 -2.78 -34.11 8.05
CA PRO A 298 -1.46 -34.18 8.67
C PRO A 298 -1.16 -32.90 9.46
N GLU A 299 -0.40 -33.03 10.56
CA GLU A 299 0.15 -31.86 11.24
C GLU A 299 1.10 -31.12 10.31
N LEU A 300 0.80 -29.85 10.07
CA LEU A 300 1.61 -28.99 9.21
C LEU A 300 2.62 -28.20 10.03
N SER A 301 3.80 -28.00 9.47
CA SER A 301 4.75 -27.03 9.96
C SER A 301 4.19 -25.60 9.87
N GLU A 302 4.75 -24.69 10.66
CA GLU A 302 4.39 -23.28 10.62
C GLU A 302 4.60 -22.66 9.22
N MET A 303 5.61 -23.12 8.48
CA MET A 303 5.85 -22.68 7.10
C MET A 303 4.77 -23.17 6.14
N GLU A 304 4.33 -24.43 6.25
CA GLU A 304 3.26 -24.99 5.42
C GLU A 304 1.92 -24.29 5.70
N LEU A 305 1.62 -23.99 6.97
CA LEU A 305 0.46 -23.21 7.38
C LEU A 305 0.49 -21.78 6.82
N ARG A 306 1.67 -21.18 6.70
CA ARG A 306 1.87 -19.86 6.06
C ARG A 306 1.96 -19.94 4.54
N GLY A 307 1.89 -21.14 3.95
CA GLY A 307 1.99 -21.34 2.51
C GLY A 307 3.40 -21.13 1.93
N LEU A 308 4.43 -21.16 2.78
CA LEU A 308 5.82 -20.88 2.46
C LEU A 308 6.70 -22.13 2.30
N ALA A 309 6.12 -23.32 2.45
CA ALA A 309 6.72 -24.63 2.20
C ALA A 309 5.84 -25.47 1.25
#